data_AF-A0A8T4E0V0-F1
#
_entry.id   AF-A0A8T4E0V0-F1
#
_cell.length_a   1.000
_cell.length_b   1.000
_cell.length_c   1.000
_cell.angle_alpha   90.00
_cell.angle_beta   90.00
_cell.angle_gamma   90.00
#
_symmetry.space_group_name_H-M   'P 1'
#
loop_
_entity.id
_entity.type
_entity.pdbx_description
1 polymer ?
#
loop_
_entity_poly.entity_id
_entity_poly.type
_entity_poly.pdbx_seq_one_letter_code
_entity_poly.pdbx_strand_id
1 'polypeptide(L)'
;MGRVYLALGAIVLSVVFISGCVNISPEALALANPLVKQFMEEYPNAQITMTHFTENQSSNILENISAECGNPYIEAKEYYRITMNDPDSGLSVVAWVDWETKDIECAVKYGTGENKTISKPGEGEKQCRAHHEVKCYKGHVYWYDSCGNMESKKEYCDYGCGEGKCLETGCDKHNQTKCYEGHVYWYDSCGKVEEKKEYCEEGCEDGKCTGAAEFCGVSSYDECEYDSDCSEGGCSGQVCQSANEETNGTICDWQDCYDADEYSMVCKCVSEQCQWKRECATHHEYKCYENHVYWYDSCGSKEEKKEYCNDGCSDNKCINMETDCVDSDGGKNFFEWGTATKGAQRLSDHCNNDGTITEKYCEGNEIKADMVLCPNGYECSEGKCVETV
;
A
#
# COMPACT_ATOMS: atom_id res chain seq x y z
N MET A 1 -7.18 -24.94 73.53
CA MET A 1 -6.56 -23.74 72.92
C MET A 1 -6.63 -23.93 71.42
N GLY A 2 -7.57 -23.23 70.78
CA GLY A 2 -7.90 -23.41 69.37
C GLY A 2 -6.86 -22.78 68.44
N ARG A 3 -6.57 -23.46 67.33
CA ARG A 3 -5.83 -22.88 66.20
C ARG A 3 -6.85 -22.59 65.12
N VAL A 4 -7.04 -21.29 64.88
CA VAL A 4 -7.89 -20.73 63.82
C VAL A 4 -7.10 -20.81 62.52
N TYR A 5 -7.69 -21.44 61.51
CA TYR A 5 -7.22 -21.44 60.13
C TYR A 5 -7.53 -20.08 59.50
N LEU A 6 -6.49 -19.38 59.03
CA LEU A 6 -6.62 -18.16 58.23
C LEU A 6 -6.36 -18.56 56.77
N ALA A 7 -7.43 -18.93 56.07
CA ALA A 7 -7.43 -19.12 54.62
C ALA A 7 -7.53 -17.74 53.96
N LEU A 8 -6.41 -17.24 53.45
CA LEU A 8 -6.36 -16.09 52.55
C LEU A 8 -6.92 -16.55 51.20
N GLY A 9 -8.21 -16.32 50.99
CA GLY A 9 -8.85 -16.45 49.69
C GLY A 9 -8.39 -15.31 48.78
N ALA A 10 -7.49 -15.61 47.85
CA ALA A 10 -7.18 -14.74 46.73
C ALA A 10 -8.41 -14.69 45.82
N ILE A 11 -9.15 -13.57 45.87
CA ILE A 11 -10.20 -13.27 44.89
C ILE A 11 -9.48 -12.89 43.60
N VAL A 12 -9.29 -13.89 42.73
CA VAL A 12 -8.92 -13.68 41.34
C VAL A 12 -10.11 -13.02 40.66
N LEU A 13 -10.05 -11.70 40.51
CA LEU A 13 -11.00 -10.94 39.70
C LEU A 13 -10.66 -11.21 38.22
N SER A 14 -11.15 -12.33 37.70
CA SER A 14 -11.09 -12.68 36.29
C SER A 14 -11.92 -11.67 35.50
N VAL A 15 -11.30 -10.57 35.05
CA VAL A 15 -11.89 -9.69 34.04
C VAL A 15 -11.84 -10.45 32.72
N VAL A 16 -12.92 -11.19 32.44
CA VAL A 16 -13.15 -11.78 31.14
C VAL A 16 -13.44 -10.63 30.17
N PHE A 17 -12.42 -10.17 29.44
CA PHE A 17 -12.63 -9.38 28.22
C PHE A 17 -13.25 -10.33 27.20
N ILE A 18 -14.59 -10.41 27.22
CA ILE A 18 -15.32 -11.05 26.14
C ILE A 18 -15.12 -10.13 24.93
N SER A 19 -14.14 -10.44 24.09
CA SER A 19 -13.96 -9.91 22.74
C SER A 19 -15.08 -10.43 21.82
N GLY A 20 -16.31 -10.33 22.29
CA GLY A 20 -17.49 -10.52 21.48
C GLY A 20 -17.69 -9.21 20.74
N CYS A 21 -17.72 -9.27 19.41
CA CYS A 21 -18.34 -8.25 18.58
C CYS A 21 -19.77 -8.05 19.09
N VAL A 22 -19.94 -7.14 20.05
CA VAL A 22 -21.27 -6.67 20.43
C VAL A 22 -21.81 -6.09 19.14
N ASN A 23 -22.87 -6.70 18.64
CA ASN A 23 -23.60 -6.20 17.50
C ASN A 23 -24.27 -4.91 17.99
N ILE A 24 -23.50 -3.81 17.97
CA ILE A 24 -23.95 -2.50 18.44
C ILE A 24 -25.10 -2.16 17.52
N SER A 25 -26.32 -2.20 18.06
CA SER A 25 -27.50 -1.74 17.34
C SER A 25 -27.18 -0.35 16.81
N PRO A 26 -27.36 -0.07 15.52
CA PRO A 26 -27.02 1.24 14.96
C PRO A 26 -27.70 2.43 15.68
N GLU A 27 -28.83 2.19 16.37
CA GLU A 27 -29.46 3.15 17.29
C GLU A 27 -28.55 3.55 18.45
N ALA A 28 -27.80 2.59 19.02
CA ALA A 28 -26.80 2.86 20.06
C ALA A 28 -25.61 3.65 19.51
N LEU A 29 -25.25 3.45 18.24
CA LEU A 29 -24.24 4.25 17.55
C LEU A 29 -24.70 5.70 17.38
N ALA A 30 -25.95 5.89 16.95
CA ALA A 30 -26.56 7.22 16.86
C ALA A 30 -26.55 7.92 18.21
N LEU A 31 -26.99 7.24 19.27
CA LEU A 31 -27.07 7.79 20.63
C LEU A 31 -25.69 8.03 21.29
N ALA A 32 -24.63 7.39 20.79
CA ALA A 32 -23.26 7.69 21.22
C ALA A 32 -22.78 9.06 20.75
N ASN A 33 -23.42 9.64 19.72
CA ASN A 33 -23.07 10.97 19.25
C ASN A 33 -23.63 12.07 20.19
N PRO A 34 -22.80 13.00 20.67
CA PRO A 34 -23.24 14.06 21.58
C PRO A 34 -24.37 14.95 21.01
N LEU A 35 -24.39 15.22 19.70
CA LEU A 35 -25.43 16.04 19.06
C LEU A 35 -26.78 15.33 19.03
N VAL A 36 -26.79 14.05 18.69
CA VAL A 36 -27.99 13.21 18.70
C VAL A 36 -28.54 13.13 20.12
N LYS A 37 -27.67 12.89 21.10
CA LYS A 37 -28.04 12.85 22.51
C LYS A 37 -28.65 14.17 22.99
N GLN A 38 -28.00 15.29 22.68
CA GLN A 38 -28.52 16.62 23.00
C GLN A 38 -29.88 16.89 22.36
N PHE A 39 -30.08 16.50 21.10
CA PHE A 39 -31.36 16.65 20.40
C PHE A 39 -32.46 15.82 21.07
N MET A 40 -32.19 14.57 21.43
CA MET A 40 -33.17 13.70 22.09
C MET A 40 -33.50 14.16 23.53
N GLU A 41 -32.55 14.79 24.22
CA GLU A 41 -32.79 15.41 25.54
C GLU A 41 -33.69 16.66 25.44
N GLU A 42 -33.51 17.47 24.39
CA GLU A 42 -34.31 18.67 24.13
C GLU A 42 -35.70 18.33 23.57
N TYR A 43 -35.80 17.27 22.77
CA TYR A 43 -37.02 16.83 22.09
C TYR A 43 -37.33 15.35 22.44
N PRO A 44 -37.86 15.05 23.64
CA PRO A 44 -38.07 13.68 24.11
C PRO A 44 -39.12 12.90 23.31
N ASN A 45 -39.96 13.58 22.54
CA ASN A 45 -40.96 12.96 21.65
C ASN A 45 -40.43 12.70 20.23
N ALA A 46 -39.16 13.04 19.95
CA ALA A 46 -38.55 12.82 18.66
C ALA A 46 -38.48 11.33 18.32
N GLN A 47 -38.80 11.01 17.07
CA GLN A 47 -38.74 9.67 16.52
C GLN A 47 -37.45 9.51 15.73
N ILE A 48 -36.68 8.45 16.03
CA ILE A 48 -35.48 8.10 15.30
C ILE A 48 -35.85 7.10 14.20
N THR A 49 -35.48 7.42 12.97
CA THR A 49 -35.54 6.51 11.83
C THR A 49 -34.14 6.36 11.26
N MET A 50 -33.81 5.17 10.78
CA MET A 50 -32.49 4.91 10.24
C MET A 50 -32.57 4.06 9.00
N THR A 51 -31.82 4.46 7.98
CA THR A 51 -31.74 3.77 6.70
C THR A 51 -30.28 3.44 6.40
N HIS A 52 -30.01 2.16 6.13
CA HIS A 52 -28.72 1.72 5.62
C HIS A 52 -28.66 1.91 4.10
N PHE A 53 -27.57 2.49 3.62
CA PHE A 53 -27.25 2.60 2.21
C PHE A 53 -25.96 1.83 1.94
N THR A 54 -26.04 0.81 1.09
CA THR A 54 -24.85 0.18 0.53
C THR A 54 -24.05 1.18 -0.32
N GLU A 55 -22.79 0.89 -0.60
CA GLU A 55 -21.94 1.73 -1.44
C GLU A 55 -22.60 2.02 -2.80
N ASN A 56 -23.15 1.00 -3.45
CA ASN A 56 -23.87 1.17 -4.72
C ASN A 56 -25.17 1.98 -4.60
N GLN A 57 -25.86 1.95 -3.45
CA GLN A 57 -27.01 2.85 -3.24
C GLN A 57 -26.54 4.28 -3.00
N SER A 58 -25.47 4.47 -2.21
CA SER A 58 -24.90 5.78 -1.90
C SER A 58 -24.41 6.50 -3.16
N SER A 59 -23.81 5.79 -4.12
CA SER A 59 -23.34 6.37 -5.39
C SER A 59 -24.48 6.99 -6.20
N ASN A 60 -25.67 6.41 -6.13
CA ASN A 60 -26.88 6.91 -6.79
C ASN A 60 -27.54 8.11 -6.08
N ILE A 61 -27.20 8.35 -4.81
CA ILE A 61 -27.73 9.47 -4.01
C ILE A 61 -26.65 10.46 -3.58
N LEU A 62 -25.43 10.34 -4.10
CA LEU A 62 -24.27 11.09 -3.66
C LEU A 62 -24.47 12.60 -3.78
N GLU A 63 -25.11 13.05 -4.85
CA GLU A 63 -25.47 14.46 -5.04
C GLU A 63 -26.41 14.97 -3.93
N ASN A 64 -27.35 14.14 -3.46
CA ASN A 64 -28.25 14.50 -2.35
C ASN A 64 -27.49 14.55 -1.03
N ILE A 65 -26.62 13.57 -0.75
CA ILE A 65 -25.80 13.55 0.47
C ILE A 65 -24.90 14.80 0.50
N SER A 66 -24.20 15.06 -0.61
CA SER A 66 -23.35 16.24 -0.79
C SER A 66 -24.13 17.54 -0.58
N ALA A 67 -25.32 17.65 -1.17
CA ALA A 67 -26.15 18.84 -1.04
C ALA A 67 -26.70 19.03 0.39
N GLU A 68 -27.11 17.95 1.07
CA GLU A 68 -27.54 18.01 2.47
C GLU A 68 -26.36 18.43 3.36
N CYS A 69 -25.20 17.80 3.21
CA CYS A 69 -24.01 18.06 4.01
C CYS A 69 -23.29 19.37 3.68
N GLY A 70 -23.60 20.00 2.54
CA GLY A 70 -22.80 21.11 2.01
C GLY A 70 -21.37 20.72 1.68
N ASN A 71 -21.11 19.46 1.36
CA ASN A 71 -19.79 18.93 1.05
C ASN A 71 -19.80 18.23 -0.32
N PRO A 72 -19.27 18.87 -1.39
CA PRO A 72 -19.25 18.29 -2.75
C PRO A 72 -18.28 17.12 -2.92
N TYR A 73 -17.53 16.74 -1.88
CA TYR A 73 -16.48 15.72 -1.93
C TYR A 73 -16.79 14.48 -1.09
N ILE A 74 -18.07 14.23 -0.81
CA ILE A 74 -18.50 12.97 -0.21
C ILE A 74 -18.27 11.85 -1.23
N GLU A 75 -17.56 10.80 -0.81
CA GLU A 75 -17.28 9.61 -1.62
C GLU A 75 -18.41 8.58 -1.46
N ALA A 76 -18.64 7.75 -2.48
CA ALA A 76 -19.58 6.64 -2.36
C ALA A 76 -18.98 5.57 -1.44
N LYS A 77 -19.71 5.22 -0.38
CA LYS A 77 -19.37 4.15 0.58
C LYS A 77 -20.63 3.71 1.32
N GLU A 78 -20.51 2.69 2.17
CA GLU A 78 -21.65 2.29 3.00
C GLU A 78 -21.94 3.35 4.08
N TYR A 79 -23.21 3.74 4.19
CA TYR A 79 -23.67 4.80 5.09
C TYR A 79 -24.89 4.39 5.90
N TYR A 80 -24.99 4.92 7.12
CA TYR A 80 -26.27 5.10 7.79
C TYR A 80 -26.76 6.54 7.65
N ARG A 81 -27.99 6.69 7.18
CA ARG A 81 -28.74 7.94 7.30
C ARG A 81 -29.64 7.84 8.51
N ILE A 82 -29.36 8.63 9.54
CA ILE A 82 -30.15 8.71 10.76
C ILE A 82 -30.99 9.97 10.66
N THR A 83 -32.31 9.84 10.74
CA THR A 83 -33.26 10.97 10.74
C THR A 83 -34.03 10.97 12.04
N MET A 84 -33.83 12.02 12.83
CA MET A 84 -34.61 12.32 14.03
C MET A 84 -35.68 13.35 13.66
N ASN A 85 -36.95 13.08 13.96
CA ASN A 85 -38.05 14.00 13.67
C ASN A 85 -38.90 14.19 14.92
N ASP A 86 -39.00 15.42 15.40
CA ASP A 86 -39.91 15.79 16.48
C ASP A 86 -41.23 16.33 15.91
N PRO A 87 -42.33 15.54 15.99
CA PRO A 87 -43.60 15.93 15.40
C PRO A 87 -44.22 17.17 16.08
N ASP A 88 -43.86 17.45 17.33
CA ASP A 88 -44.44 18.56 18.10
C ASP A 88 -43.84 19.91 17.67
N SER A 89 -42.53 19.99 17.49
CA SER A 89 -41.84 21.20 17.03
C SER A 89 -41.73 21.31 15.50
N GLY A 90 -41.91 20.21 14.77
CA GLY A 90 -41.65 20.14 13.32
C GLY A 90 -40.17 20.28 12.97
N LEU A 91 -39.27 20.06 13.94
CA LEU A 91 -37.83 20.03 13.74
C LEU A 91 -37.38 18.62 13.39
N SER A 92 -36.41 18.52 12.48
CA SER A 92 -35.74 17.26 12.18
C SER A 92 -34.24 17.43 12.08
N VAL A 93 -33.49 16.40 12.44
CA VAL A 93 -32.03 16.33 12.26
C VAL A 93 -31.71 15.10 11.43
N VAL A 94 -30.91 15.29 10.38
CA VAL A 94 -30.38 14.21 9.54
C VAL A 94 -28.88 14.11 9.76
N ALA A 95 -28.39 12.93 10.08
CA ALA A 95 -26.97 12.64 10.19
C ALA A 95 -26.57 11.51 9.24
N TRP A 96 -25.43 11.69 8.56
CA TRP A 96 -24.81 10.69 7.70
C TRP A 96 -23.59 10.11 8.42
N VAL A 97 -23.56 8.79 8.60
CA VAL A 97 -22.53 8.10 9.39
C VAL A 97 -21.88 7.03 8.53
N ASP A 98 -20.55 7.04 8.46
CA ASP A 98 -19.74 6.03 7.79
C ASP A 98 -19.97 4.65 8.43
N TRP A 99 -20.25 3.64 7.62
CA TRP A 99 -20.46 2.28 8.10
C TRP A 99 -19.20 1.61 8.65
N GLU A 100 -18.03 1.84 8.06
CA GLU A 100 -16.79 1.19 8.47
C GLU A 100 -16.18 1.88 9.69
N THR A 101 -16.01 3.20 9.63
CA THR A 101 -15.33 3.97 10.69
C THR A 101 -16.26 4.37 11.84
N LYS A 102 -17.57 4.36 11.60
CA LYS A 102 -18.61 4.85 12.53
C LYS A 102 -18.53 6.35 12.81
N ASP A 103 -17.82 7.11 11.99
CA ASP A 103 -17.72 8.56 12.10
C ASP A 103 -18.92 9.27 11.45
N ILE A 104 -19.34 10.40 12.04
CA ILE A 104 -20.37 11.27 11.44
C ILE A 104 -19.72 12.13 10.36
N GLU A 105 -20.08 11.89 9.11
CA GLU A 105 -19.68 12.71 7.97
C GLU A 105 -20.28 14.11 8.06
N CYS A 106 -21.58 14.17 8.36
CA CYS A 106 -22.28 15.45 8.55
C CYS A 106 -23.57 15.27 9.35
N ALA A 107 -24.05 16.38 9.93
CA ALA A 107 -25.37 16.46 10.54
C ALA A 107 -26.03 17.80 10.21
N VAL A 108 -27.30 17.76 9.82
CA VAL A 108 -28.06 18.91 9.30
C VAL A 108 -29.39 19.00 10.03
N LYS A 109 -29.78 20.20 10.44
CA LYS A 109 -31.07 20.47 11.09
C LYS A 109 -32.03 21.15 10.11
N TYR A 110 -33.27 20.68 10.03
CA TYR A 110 -34.37 21.23 9.24
C TYR A 110 -35.56 21.60 10.14
N GLY A 111 -36.39 22.56 9.71
CA GLY A 111 -37.67 22.89 10.34
C GLY A 111 -37.93 24.39 10.48
N THR A 112 -39.10 24.75 11.00
CA THR A 112 -39.63 26.14 10.98
C THR A 112 -39.10 27.06 12.08
N GLY A 113 -38.39 26.52 13.07
CA GLY A 113 -37.62 27.31 14.03
C GLY A 113 -36.23 27.62 13.47
N GLU A 114 -36.12 28.69 12.66
CA GLU A 114 -34.90 29.22 12.05
C GLU A 114 -33.97 28.16 11.39
N ASN A 115 -33.84 28.19 10.06
CA ASN A 115 -32.83 27.42 9.30
C ASN A 115 -31.40 27.77 9.77
N LYS A 116 -30.97 27.17 10.88
CA LYS A 116 -29.65 27.34 11.45
C LYS A 116 -28.93 26.01 11.30
N THR A 117 -28.01 25.97 10.35
CA THR A 117 -27.03 24.90 10.23
C THR A 117 -26.29 24.81 11.57
N ILE A 118 -26.46 23.72 12.30
CA ILE A 118 -25.68 23.47 13.51
C ILE A 118 -24.30 23.01 13.04
N SER A 119 -23.40 23.96 12.84
CA SER A 119 -21.98 23.65 12.70
C SER A 119 -21.47 23.02 13.99
N LYS A 120 -20.53 22.08 13.82
CA LYS A 120 -19.85 21.29 14.87
C LYS A 120 -19.63 22.13 16.16
N PRO A 121 -20.05 21.66 17.35
CA PRO A 121 -19.86 22.42 18.58
C PRO A 121 -18.38 22.54 18.91
N GLY A 122 -17.88 23.77 18.90
CA GLY A 122 -16.62 24.14 19.55
C GLY A 122 -15.52 24.61 18.61
N GLU A 123 -15.62 25.84 18.12
CA GLU A 123 -14.48 26.76 18.04
C GLU A 123 -15.00 28.18 17.84
N GLY A 124 -14.62 29.10 18.74
CA GLY A 124 -14.97 30.51 18.58
C GLY A 124 -14.41 31.04 17.26
N GLU A 125 -15.24 31.76 16.50
CA GLU A 125 -14.96 32.30 15.17
C GLU A 125 -13.59 32.99 15.09
N LYS A 126 -12.54 32.22 14.78
CA LYS A 126 -11.44 32.75 14.00
C LYS A 126 -11.96 32.77 12.57
N GLN A 127 -12.02 33.96 11.96
CA GLN A 127 -12.31 34.06 10.53
C GLN A 127 -11.17 33.37 9.77
N CYS A 128 -11.43 32.15 9.32
CA CYS A 128 -10.53 31.41 8.46
C CYS A 128 -10.63 32.01 7.05
N ARG A 129 -9.49 32.34 6.45
CA ARG A 129 -9.42 32.77 5.06
C ARG A 129 -9.38 31.52 4.19
N ALA A 130 -10.32 31.41 3.26
CA ALA A 130 -10.34 30.33 2.29
C ALA A 130 -9.10 30.35 1.39
N HIS A 131 -8.70 29.17 0.92
CA HIS A 131 -7.60 28.90 -0.01
C HIS A 131 -6.25 29.50 0.42
N HIS A 132 -5.95 29.42 1.71
CA HIS A 132 -4.76 30.04 2.29
C HIS A 132 -3.46 29.28 1.98
N GLU A 133 -3.51 27.95 2.03
CA GLU A 133 -2.36 27.07 1.81
C GLU A 133 -2.74 25.92 0.86
N VAL A 134 -1.74 25.29 0.28
CA VAL A 134 -1.91 24.12 -0.59
C VAL A 134 -1.09 22.96 -0.03
N LYS A 135 -1.71 21.80 0.16
CA LYS A 135 -1.01 20.58 0.60
C LYS A 135 -1.41 19.38 -0.22
N CYS A 136 -0.55 18.37 -0.19
CA CYS A 136 -0.83 17.08 -0.79
C CYS A 136 -1.62 16.21 0.18
N TYR A 137 -2.74 15.65 -0.27
CA TYR A 137 -3.53 14.68 0.48
C TYR A 137 -3.99 13.58 -0.46
N LYS A 138 -3.75 12.31 -0.08
CA LYS A 138 -4.06 11.12 -0.89
C LYS A 138 -3.61 11.24 -2.37
N GLY A 139 -2.40 11.77 -2.61
CA GLY A 139 -1.83 11.89 -3.97
C GLY A 139 -2.37 13.04 -4.82
N HIS A 140 -3.20 13.94 -4.27
CA HIS A 140 -3.71 15.11 -5.00
C HIS A 140 -3.46 16.40 -4.24
N VAL A 141 -3.57 17.52 -4.95
CA VAL A 141 -3.35 18.85 -4.39
C VAL A 141 -4.68 19.38 -3.84
N TYR A 142 -4.72 19.75 -2.57
CA TYR A 142 -5.89 20.35 -1.92
C TYR A 142 -5.58 21.75 -1.39
N TRP A 143 -6.59 22.61 -1.42
CA TRP A 143 -6.56 23.86 -0.69
C TRP A 143 -6.80 23.60 0.80
N TYR A 144 -6.20 24.43 1.64
CA TYR A 144 -6.42 24.50 3.07
C TYR A 144 -6.71 25.95 3.45
N ASP A 145 -7.68 26.15 4.33
CA ASP A 145 -7.96 27.47 4.86
C ASP A 145 -6.86 27.94 5.84
N SER A 146 -6.91 29.19 6.29
CA SER A 146 -5.91 29.74 7.20
C SER A 146 -5.96 29.14 8.62
N CYS A 147 -6.92 28.25 8.90
CA CYS A 147 -7.06 27.52 10.14
C CYS A 147 -6.56 26.07 10.01
N GLY A 148 -6.14 25.65 8.82
CA GLY A 148 -5.64 24.31 8.56
C GLY A 148 -6.74 23.29 8.25
N ASN A 149 -7.98 23.74 8.01
CA ASN A 149 -9.04 22.85 7.52
C ASN A 149 -8.82 22.60 6.03
N MET A 150 -8.94 21.34 5.63
CA MET A 150 -8.89 20.95 4.21
C MET A 150 -10.15 21.45 3.50
N GLU A 151 -9.96 22.09 2.36
CA GLU A 151 -11.03 22.63 1.52
C GLU A 151 -11.12 21.84 0.20
N SER A 152 -11.53 22.51 -0.88
CA SER A 152 -11.62 21.95 -2.21
C SER A 152 -10.30 21.41 -2.75
N LYS A 153 -10.37 20.28 -3.47
CA LYS A 153 -9.27 19.78 -4.30
C LYS A 153 -8.90 20.84 -5.35
N LYS A 154 -7.63 21.23 -5.38
CA LYS A 154 -7.07 22.21 -6.30
C LYS A 154 -6.74 21.58 -7.66
N GLU A 155 -6.10 20.42 -7.64
CA GLU A 155 -5.56 19.78 -8.84
C GLU A 155 -5.55 18.26 -8.70
N TYR A 156 -5.92 17.58 -9.79
CA TYR A 156 -5.76 16.13 -9.92
C TYR A 156 -4.37 15.84 -10.46
N CYS A 157 -3.71 14.88 -9.82
CA CYS A 157 -2.36 14.47 -10.19
C CYS A 157 -2.37 13.01 -10.61
N ASP A 158 -1.97 12.75 -11.85
CA ASP A 158 -1.86 11.39 -12.39
C ASP A 158 -0.73 10.60 -11.72
N TYR A 159 0.33 11.30 -11.29
CA TYR A 159 1.53 10.71 -10.68
C TYR A 159 1.73 11.15 -9.22
N GLY A 160 0.66 11.47 -8.50
CA GLY A 160 0.79 11.92 -7.11
C GLY A 160 1.20 13.39 -6.96
N CYS A 161 1.36 13.82 -5.70
CA CYS A 161 1.59 15.21 -5.33
C CYS A 161 2.77 15.32 -4.37
N GLY A 162 3.66 16.28 -4.60
CA GLY A 162 4.75 16.68 -3.71
C GLY A 162 4.79 18.19 -3.52
N GLU A 163 5.06 18.67 -2.30
CA GLU A 163 5.17 20.10 -1.96
C GLU A 163 3.98 20.98 -2.43
N GLY A 164 2.76 20.42 -2.44
CA GLY A 164 1.55 21.11 -2.86
C GLY A 164 1.43 21.29 -4.39
N LYS A 165 2.12 20.47 -5.18
CA LYS A 165 2.03 20.44 -6.65
C LYS A 165 1.94 19.01 -7.18
N CYS A 166 1.31 18.84 -8.34
CA CYS A 166 1.35 17.57 -9.05
C CYS A 166 2.75 17.28 -9.60
N LEU A 167 3.14 16.01 -9.56
CA LEU A 167 4.40 15.55 -10.13
C LEU A 167 4.21 15.29 -11.63
N GLU A 168 5.15 15.77 -12.44
CA GLU A 168 5.07 15.65 -13.91
C GLU A 168 5.58 14.29 -14.44
N THR A 169 6.32 13.55 -13.63
CA THR A 169 6.91 12.25 -13.98
C THR A 169 6.46 11.17 -13.01
N GLY A 170 6.35 9.94 -13.49
CA GLY A 170 5.92 8.78 -12.70
C GLY A 170 6.74 8.55 -11.44
N CYS A 171 6.10 7.91 -10.45
CA CYS A 171 6.72 7.59 -9.16
C CYS A 171 7.59 6.33 -9.28
N ASP A 172 8.78 6.37 -8.68
CA ASP A 172 9.60 5.18 -8.51
C ASP A 172 8.99 4.36 -7.38
N LYS A 173 8.64 3.10 -7.66
CA LYS A 173 8.17 2.15 -6.65
C LYS A 173 9.28 1.84 -5.65
N HIS A 174 8.89 1.53 -4.42
CA HIS A 174 9.76 1.11 -3.32
C HIS A 174 10.90 2.08 -3.01
N ASN A 175 10.67 3.38 -3.21
CA ASN A 175 11.69 4.42 -3.03
C ASN A 175 12.19 4.50 -1.58
N GLN A 176 11.27 4.43 -0.60
CA GLN A 176 11.62 4.51 0.82
C GLN A 176 10.70 3.64 1.69
N THR A 177 11.07 3.45 2.96
CA THR A 177 10.25 2.74 3.95
C THR A 177 9.84 3.67 5.08
N LYS A 178 8.57 3.58 5.51
CA LYS A 178 8.09 4.28 6.71
C LYS A 178 7.13 3.40 7.50
N CYS A 179 6.88 3.89 8.71
CA CYS A 179 5.96 3.28 9.64
C CYS A 179 4.52 3.69 9.39
N TYR A 180 3.66 2.70 9.19
CA TYR A 180 2.22 2.89 9.03
C TYR A 180 1.49 1.78 9.79
N GLU A 181 0.56 2.18 10.68
CA GLU A 181 -0.22 1.26 11.52
C GLU A 181 0.63 0.24 12.31
N GLY A 182 1.80 0.68 12.81
CA GLY A 182 2.70 -0.17 13.60
C GLY A 182 3.52 -1.17 12.77
N HIS A 183 3.51 -1.09 11.45
CA HIS A 183 4.30 -1.96 10.57
C HIS A 183 5.11 -1.16 9.54
N VAL A 184 6.11 -1.80 8.93
CA VAL A 184 6.92 -1.16 7.89
C VAL A 184 6.26 -1.37 6.53
N TYR A 185 6.02 -0.27 5.82
CA TYR A 185 5.49 -0.28 4.45
C TYR A 185 6.51 0.34 3.49
N TRP A 186 6.46 -0.12 2.24
CA TRP A 186 7.10 0.59 1.15
C TRP A 186 6.30 1.84 0.80
N TYR A 187 7.01 2.87 0.38
CA TYR A 187 6.46 4.10 -0.16
C TYR A 187 7.16 4.39 -1.48
N ASP A 188 6.37 4.77 -2.49
CA ASP A 188 6.93 5.26 -3.74
C ASP A 188 7.61 6.63 -3.55
N SER A 189 8.30 7.10 -4.59
CA SER A 189 8.99 8.41 -4.57
C SER A 189 8.03 9.60 -4.35
N CYS A 190 6.73 9.36 -4.49
CA CYS A 190 5.65 10.33 -4.33
C CYS A 190 5.01 10.27 -2.94
N GLY A 191 5.46 9.36 -2.07
CA GLY A 191 4.96 9.20 -0.71
C GLY A 191 3.62 8.48 -0.60
N LYS A 192 3.18 7.77 -1.64
CA LYS A 192 2.03 6.86 -1.55
C LYS A 192 2.46 5.57 -0.84
N VAL A 193 1.63 5.11 0.11
CA VAL A 193 1.79 3.79 0.73
C VAL A 193 1.61 2.71 -0.33
N GLU A 194 2.58 1.82 -0.45
CA GLU A 194 2.54 0.63 -1.30
C GLU A 194 2.31 -0.62 -0.45
N GLU A 195 2.85 -1.77 -0.83
CA GLU A 195 2.71 -3.00 -0.05
C GLU A 195 3.48 -2.95 1.29
N LYS A 196 2.98 -3.75 2.24
CA LYS A 196 3.63 -3.97 3.53
C LYS A 196 4.96 -4.69 3.29
N LYS A 197 6.05 -4.12 3.80
CA LYS A 197 7.39 -4.69 3.72
C LYS A 197 7.65 -5.71 4.83
N GLU A 198 7.31 -5.34 6.07
CA GLU A 198 7.67 -6.10 7.26
C GLU A 198 6.56 -6.00 8.31
N TYR A 199 6.23 -7.12 8.94
CA TYR A 199 5.33 -7.15 10.09
C TYR A 199 6.14 -6.93 11.36
N CYS A 200 5.65 -6.05 12.23
CA CYS A 200 6.31 -5.74 13.49
C CYS A 200 5.37 -6.04 14.65
N GLU A 201 5.82 -6.89 15.58
CA GLU A 201 5.03 -7.27 16.75
C GLU A 201 4.97 -6.15 17.79
N GLU A 202 6.08 -5.44 18.00
CA GLU A 202 6.18 -4.33 18.97
C GLU A 202 6.12 -2.93 18.33
N GLY A 203 5.60 -2.83 17.11
CA GLY A 203 5.51 -1.56 16.38
C GLY A 203 6.74 -1.24 15.54
N CYS A 204 6.84 -0.01 15.04
CA CYS A 204 7.98 0.38 14.20
C CYS A 204 8.36 1.86 14.38
N GLU A 205 9.63 2.17 14.13
CA GLU A 205 10.23 3.51 14.22
C GLU A 205 11.22 3.70 13.06
N ASP A 206 11.24 4.90 12.47
CA ASP A 206 12.11 5.26 11.35
C ASP A 206 12.13 4.27 10.18
N GLY A 207 10.98 3.63 9.91
CA GLY A 207 10.82 2.67 8.82
C GLY A 207 11.48 1.31 9.08
N LYS A 208 11.67 0.95 10.35
CA LYS A 208 12.13 -0.37 10.82
C LYS A 208 11.29 -0.83 11.98
N CYS A 209 11.06 -2.14 12.11
CA CYS A 209 10.38 -2.67 13.30
C CYS A 209 11.15 -2.32 14.58
N THR A 210 10.44 -1.78 15.56
CA THR A 210 10.93 -1.65 16.93
C THR A 210 10.70 -2.98 17.60
N GLY A 211 11.68 -3.47 18.36
CA GLY A 211 11.50 -4.72 19.09
C GLY A 211 11.45 -5.97 18.22
N ALA A 212 12.05 -5.97 17.02
CA ALA A 212 12.69 -7.21 16.56
C ALA A 212 13.83 -7.45 17.57
N ALA A 213 13.51 -8.05 18.71
CA ALA A 213 14.49 -8.31 19.74
C ALA A 213 15.61 -9.08 19.06
N GLU A 214 16.81 -8.51 18.97
CA GLU A 214 17.89 -9.25 18.35
C GLU A 214 18.03 -10.56 19.12
N PHE A 215 18.18 -11.67 18.40
CA PHE A 215 18.41 -12.97 19.03
C PHE A 215 19.50 -12.82 20.10
N CYS A 216 19.13 -13.07 21.34
CA CYS A 216 19.94 -12.70 22.49
C CYS A 216 20.74 -13.88 23.04
N GLY A 217 20.78 -14.99 22.30
CA GLY A 217 21.64 -16.13 22.61
C GLY A 217 23.13 -15.79 22.48
N VAL A 218 23.95 -16.52 23.23
CA VAL A 218 25.40 -16.32 23.32
C VAL A 218 26.14 -17.50 22.71
N SER A 219 27.28 -17.24 22.08
CA SER A 219 28.18 -18.28 21.57
C SER A 219 29.31 -18.48 22.57
N SER A 220 29.69 -19.73 22.85
CA SER A 220 30.88 -20.00 23.67
C SER A 220 32.17 -19.76 22.91
N TYR A 221 32.12 -19.89 21.57
CA TYR A 221 33.27 -19.85 20.67
C TYR A 221 34.29 -20.98 20.89
N ASP A 222 33.86 -22.12 21.44
CA ASP A 222 34.71 -23.30 21.58
C ASP A 222 35.13 -23.85 20.22
N GLU A 223 36.30 -24.50 20.19
CA GLU A 223 36.82 -25.13 18.98
C GLU A 223 35.89 -26.23 18.45
N CYS A 224 35.68 -26.24 17.15
CA CYS A 224 34.91 -27.25 16.42
C CYS A 224 35.55 -27.54 15.07
N GLU A 225 35.35 -28.76 14.55
CA GLU A 225 35.73 -29.14 13.19
C GLU A 225 34.49 -29.27 12.28
N TYR A 226 33.37 -29.72 12.86
CA TYR A 226 32.11 -29.96 12.16
C TYR A 226 30.93 -29.33 12.90
N ASP A 227 29.83 -29.07 12.19
CA ASP A 227 28.59 -28.56 12.79
C ASP A 227 28.03 -29.47 13.89
N SER A 228 28.25 -30.79 13.78
CA SER A 228 27.87 -31.77 14.80
C SER A 228 28.68 -31.67 16.10
N ASP A 229 29.80 -30.94 16.10
CA ASP A 229 30.58 -30.69 17.31
C ASP A 229 29.97 -29.54 18.14
N CYS A 230 28.96 -28.86 17.61
CA CYS A 230 28.24 -27.79 18.26
C CYS A 230 26.84 -28.24 18.66
N SER A 231 26.36 -27.72 19.78
CA SER A 231 25.03 -28.02 20.31
C SER A 231 24.46 -26.84 21.06
N GLU A 232 23.14 -26.76 21.07
CA GLU A 232 22.39 -25.80 21.89
C GLU A 232 22.44 -26.25 23.35
N GLY A 233 22.94 -25.38 24.20
CA GLY A 233 23.12 -25.56 25.63
C GLY A 233 22.54 -24.39 26.43
N GLY A 234 22.80 -24.41 27.74
CA GLY A 234 22.15 -23.55 28.71
C GLY A 234 20.79 -24.10 29.13
N CYS A 235 20.24 -23.61 30.25
CA CYS A 235 18.93 -24.08 30.72
C CYS A 235 17.77 -23.83 29.74
N SER A 236 17.92 -22.80 28.90
CA SER A 236 16.89 -22.28 28.01
C SER A 236 17.31 -22.41 26.53
N GLY A 237 18.32 -23.23 26.21
CA GLY A 237 18.85 -23.35 24.84
C GLY A 237 19.55 -22.07 24.34
N GLN A 238 19.91 -21.14 25.23
CA GLN A 238 20.41 -19.82 24.86
C GLN A 238 21.90 -19.80 24.49
N VAL A 239 22.64 -20.89 24.69
CA VAL A 239 24.09 -20.95 24.45
C VAL A 239 24.39 -21.87 23.28
N CYS A 240 25.11 -21.40 22.26
CA CYS A 240 25.71 -22.29 21.28
C CYS A 240 27.10 -22.68 21.78
N GLN A 241 27.31 -23.97 22.07
CA GLN A 241 28.54 -24.47 22.70
C GLN A 241 29.02 -25.78 22.09
N SER A 242 30.23 -26.22 22.46
CA SER A 242 30.71 -27.55 22.07
C SER A 242 29.81 -28.65 22.65
N ALA A 243 29.49 -29.67 21.84
CA ALA A 243 28.73 -30.84 22.24
C ALA A 243 29.42 -31.69 23.33
N ASN A 244 30.72 -31.49 23.54
CA ASN A 244 31.52 -32.24 24.51
C ASN A 244 31.73 -31.48 25.84
N GLU A 245 31.29 -30.23 25.97
CA GLU A 245 31.48 -29.43 27.18
C GLU A 245 30.29 -29.56 28.14
N GLU A 246 30.57 -29.71 29.44
CA GLU A 246 29.55 -29.55 30.47
C GLU A 246 29.10 -28.09 30.49
N THR A 247 27.82 -27.86 30.20
CA THR A 247 27.23 -26.51 30.18
C THR A 247 27.52 -25.77 31.50
N ASN A 248 28.32 -24.70 31.44
CA ASN A 248 28.48 -23.80 32.57
C ASN A 248 27.11 -23.19 32.90
N GLY A 249 26.56 -23.53 34.06
CA GLY A 249 25.16 -23.28 34.40
C GLY A 249 24.73 -21.83 34.15
N THR A 250 23.86 -21.64 33.15
CA THR A 250 23.19 -20.37 32.93
C THR A 250 22.03 -20.19 33.90
N ILE A 251 21.54 -18.97 34.06
CA ILE A 251 20.30 -18.73 34.82
C ILE A 251 19.16 -19.33 34.00
N CYS A 252 18.34 -20.18 34.62
CA CYS A 252 17.22 -20.85 33.97
C CYS A 252 15.96 -19.97 33.87
N ASP A 253 16.14 -18.72 33.46
CA ASP A 253 15.03 -17.82 33.12
C ASP A 253 14.88 -17.82 31.59
N TRP A 254 13.66 -18.10 31.12
CA TRP A 254 13.32 -18.04 29.69
C TRP A 254 13.09 -16.58 29.26
N GLN A 255 13.57 -16.25 28.06
CA GLN A 255 13.28 -14.99 27.37
C GLN A 255 12.92 -15.33 25.92
N ASP A 256 11.97 -14.59 25.34
CA ASP A 256 11.48 -14.89 23.98
C ASP A 256 12.61 -14.75 22.93
N CYS A 257 13.58 -13.86 23.15
CA CYS A 257 14.75 -13.72 22.29
C CYS A 257 15.74 -14.91 22.31
N TYR A 258 15.49 -15.95 23.12
CA TYR A 258 16.22 -17.23 23.09
C TYR A 258 15.61 -18.26 22.13
N ASP A 259 14.42 -18.01 21.57
CA ASP A 259 13.80 -18.93 20.62
C ASP A 259 14.56 -18.91 19.28
N ALA A 260 15.53 -19.82 19.15
CA ALA A 260 16.40 -19.85 17.98
C ALA A 260 15.61 -20.07 16.67
N ASP A 261 14.52 -20.84 16.71
CA ASP A 261 13.67 -21.09 15.54
C ASP A 261 12.95 -19.82 15.08
N GLU A 262 12.43 -19.02 16.01
CA GLU A 262 11.77 -17.73 15.71
C GLU A 262 12.71 -16.77 14.97
N TYR A 263 13.99 -16.73 15.36
CA TYR A 263 15.01 -15.88 14.76
C TYR A 263 15.78 -16.54 13.60
N SER A 264 15.39 -17.77 13.22
CA SER A 264 16.10 -18.60 12.23
C SER A 264 17.58 -18.73 12.55
N MET A 265 17.94 -18.92 13.82
CA MET A 265 19.30 -19.09 14.30
C MET A 265 19.58 -20.58 14.50
N VAL A 266 20.76 -21.03 14.09
CA VAL A 266 21.22 -22.40 14.31
C VAL A 266 22.60 -22.37 14.95
N CYS A 267 22.84 -23.26 15.90
CA CYS A 267 24.16 -23.45 16.50
C CYS A 267 25.01 -24.34 15.58
N LYS A 268 26.12 -23.82 15.04
CA LYS A 268 26.98 -24.56 14.11
C LYS A 268 28.44 -24.11 14.15
N CYS A 269 29.30 -24.82 13.41
CA CYS A 269 30.72 -24.53 13.38
C CYS A 269 31.03 -23.44 12.36
N VAL A 270 31.42 -22.26 12.84
CA VAL A 270 31.73 -21.10 12.00
C VAL A 270 33.16 -20.66 12.28
N SER A 271 34.01 -20.73 11.26
CA SER A 271 35.43 -20.38 11.40
C SER A 271 36.12 -21.17 12.52
N GLU A 272 35.90 -22.49 12.56
CA GLU A 272 36.46 -23.41 13.58
C GLU A 272 35.97 -23.12 15.01
N GLN A 273 34.86 -22.37 15.17
CA GLN A 273 34.28 -22.04 16.47
C GLN A 273 32.75 -22.24 16.51
N CYS A 274 32.22 -22.78 17.61
CA CYS A 274 30.77 -22.94 17.80
C CYS A 274 30.10 -21.57 17.98
N GLN A 275 29.25 -21.21 17.03
CA GLN A 275 28.57 -19.92 16.99
C GLN A 275 27.12 -20.06 16.55
N TRP A 276 26.28 -19.20 17.12
CA TRP A 276 24.97 -18.93 16.57
C TRP A 276 25.11 -18.27 15.21
N LYS A 277 24.46 -18.83 14.20
CA LYS A 277 24.45 -18.27 12.86
C LYS A 277 23.06 -18.41 12.27
N ARG A 278 22.60 -17.34 11.62
CA ARG A 278 21.33 -17.36 10.92
C ARG A 278 21.34 -18.45 9.84
N GLU A 279 20.33 -19.30 9.85
CA GLU A 279 20.04 -20.22 8.77
C GLU A 279 19.38 -19.42 7.64
N CYS A 280 20.02 -19.45 6.49
CA CYS A 280 19.53 -18.76 5.33
C CYS A 280 18.66 -19.74 4.56
N ALA A 281 17.38 -19.43 4.38
CA ALA A 281 16.49 -20.23 3.57
C ALA A 281 16.99 -20.16 2.12
N THR A 282 17.27 -21.32 1.53
CA THR A 282 17.68 -21.42 0.13
C THR A 282 16.52 -21.04 -0.80
N HIS A 283 16.84 -20.48 -1.97
CA HIS A 283 15.89 -20.06 -3.01
C HIS A 283 14.83 -19.05 -2.54
N HIS A 284 15.16 -18.23 -1.54
CA HIS A 284 14.23 -17.28 -0.93
C HIS A 284 13.76 -16.19 -1.91
N GLU A 285 14.69 -15.58 -2.66
CA GLU A 285 14.36 -14.60 -3.70
C GLU A 285 15.19 -14.85 -4.98
N TYR A 286 14.87 -14.15 -6.06
CA TYR A 286 15.67 -14.24 -7.28
C TYR A 286 15.86 -12.86 -7.92
N LYS A 287 17.07 -12.61 -8.44
CA LYS A 287 17.46 -11.32 -9.00
C LYS A 287 18.25 -11.48 -10.29
N CYS A 288 18.22 -10.45 -11.13
CA CYS A 288 19.10 -10.36 -12.29
C CYS A 288 20.55 -10.16 -11.86
N TYR A 289 21.46 -11.00 -12.33
CA TYR A 289 22.91 -10.83 -12.19
C TYR A 289 23.60 -11.30 -13.47
N GLU A 290 24.51 -10.49 -14.03
CA GLU A 290 25.23 -10.81 -15.27
C GLU A 290 24.31 -11.35 -16.39
N ASN A 291 23.22 -10.64 -16.67
CA ASN A 291 22.25 -10.98 -17.71
C ASN A 291 21.48 -12.31 -17.54
N HIS A 292 21.50 -12.92 -16.36
CA HIS A 292 20.72 -14.11 -16.05
C HIS A 292 19.96 -13.95 -14.73
N VAL A 293 18.98 -14.82 -14.47
CA VAL A 293 18.26 -14.85 -13.20
C VAL A 293 18.96 -15.84 -12.27
N TYR A 294 19.33 -15.40 -11.07
CA TYR A 294 19.91 -16.24 -10.02
C TYR A 294 18.99 -16.29 -8.81
N TRP A 295 19.01 -17.41 -8.10
CA TRP A 295 18.45 -17.49 -6.76
C TRP A 295 19.36 -16.80 -5.75
N TYR A 296 18.76 -16.31 -4.67
CA TYR A 296 19.42 -15.76 -3.51
C TYR A 296 18.77 -16.36 -2.27
N ASP A 297 19.60 -16.70 -1.29
CA ASP A 297 19.12 -17.14 0.01
C ASP A 297 18.47 -15.99 0.80
N SER A 298 17.82 -16.29 1.93
CA SER A 298 17.18 -15.25 2.77
C SER A 298 18.19 -14.28 3.43
N CYS A 299 19.48 -14.55 3.31
CA CYS A 299 20.56 -13.67 3.77
C CYS A 299 21.14 -12.81 2.64
N GLY A 300 20.64 -12.94 1.40
CA GLY A 300 21.10 -12.19 0.25
C GLY A 300 22.37 -12.73 -0.41
N SER A 301 22.79 -13.95 -0.09
CA SER A 301 23.89 -14.62 -0.80
C SER A 301 23.37 -15.15 -2.14
N LYS A 302 24.13 -14.92 -3.22
CA LYS A 302 23.81 -15.46 -4.54
C LYS A 302 24.03 -16.97 -4.58
N GLU A 303 23.01 -17.71 -4.99
CA GLU A 303 23.04 -19.16 -5.14
C GLU A 303 23.19 -19.56 -6.62
N GLU A 304 22.68 -20.72 -7.01
CA GLU A 304 22.71 -21.17 -8.38
C GLU A 304 21.84 -20.31 -9.32
N LYS A 305 22.13 -20.46 -10.60
CA LYS A 305 21.37 -19.81 -11.67
C LYS A 305 19.99 -20.46 -11.78
N LYS A 306 18.95 -19.65 -11.63
CA LYS A 306 17.55 -20.04 -11.81
C LYS A 306 17.19 -20.18 -13.29
N GLU A 307 17.57 -19.21 -14.10
CA GLU A 307 17.17 -19.14 -15.51
C GLU A 307 18.28 -18.55 -16.38
N TYR A 308 18.52 -19.18 -17.53
CA TYR A 308 19.44 -18.70 -18.56
C TYR A 308 18.69 -17.81 -19.54
N CYS A 309 18.95 -16.51 -19.49
CA CYS A 309 18.43 -15.57 -20.47
C CYS A 309 19.38 -15.41 -21.66
N ASN A 310 18.86 -15.57 -22.88
CA ASN A 310 19.63 -15.36 -24.12
C ASN A 310 19.80 -13.88 -24.44
N ASP A 311 18.77 -13.07 -24.16
CA ASP A 311 18.74 -11.66 -24.56
C ASP A 311 18.94 -10.68 -23.40
N GLY A 312 19.23 -11.19 -22.20
CA GLY A 312 19.43 -10.39 -20.99
C GLY A 312 18.36 -10.58 -19.93
N CYS A 313 18.47 -9.83 -18.84
CA CYS A 313 17.56 -9.90 -17.70
C CYS A 313 17.17 -8.49 -17.26
N SER A 314 15.87 -8.24 -17.06
CA SER A 314 15.31 -7.01 -16.49
C SER A 314 14.18 -7.37 -15.54
N ASP A 315 14.01 -6.59 -14.46
CA ASP A 315 12.94 -6.78 -13.47
C ASP A 315 12.86 -8.22 -12.91
N ASN A 316 14.04 -8.80 -12.65
CA ASN A 316 14.24 -10.16 -12.15
C ASN A 316 13.65 -11.26 -13.06
N LYS A 317 13.46 -10.96 -14.34
CA LYS A 317 12.98 -11.90 -15.37
C LYS A 317 13.89 -11.86 -16.58
N CYS A 318 13.98 -12.99 -17.28
CA CYS A 318 14.58 -12.98 -18.60
C CYS A 318 13.76 -12.10 -19.52
N ILE A 319 14.45 -11.18 -20.21
CA ILE A 319 13.85 -10.53 -21.35
C ILE A 319 13.95 -11.50 -22.51
N ASN A 320 12.81 -11.81 -23.11
CA ASN A 320 12.80 -12.41 -24.44
C ASN A 320 12.77 -11.25 -25.41
N MET A 321 13.78 -11.08 -26.23
CA MET A 321 13.69 -10.21 -27.41
C MET A 321 12.84 -10.87 -28.51
N GLU A 322 11.72 -11.50 -28.15
CA GLU A 322 10.53 -11.43 -29.01
C GLU A 322 10.05 -9.97 -28.94
N THR A 323 10.84 -9.07 -29.51
CA THR A 323 10.38 -7.72 -29.79
C THR A 323 9.29 -7.89 -30.82
N ASP A 324 8.08 -7.54 -30.43
CA ASP A 324 7.02 -7.30 -31.38
C ASP A 324 7.57 -6.45 -32.51
N CYS A 325 7.22 -6.81 -33.73
CA CYS A 325 7.58 -6.02 -34.89
C CYS A 325 7.01 -4.61 -34.69
N VAL A 326 7.89 -3.61 -34.60
CA VAL A 326 7.49 -2.19 -34.51
C VAL A 326 7.79 -1.51 -35.83
N ASP A 327 6.83 -0.73 -36.29
CA ASP A 327 6.91 0.04 -37.52
C ASP A 327 6.82 1.54 -37.23
N SER A 328 7.72 2.35 -37.79
CA SER A 328 7.87 3.75 -37.37
C SER A 328 6.85 4.71 -37.97
N ASP A 329 6.14 4.31 -39.02
CA ASP A 329 5.14 5.10 -39.75
C ASP A 329 3.71 4.50 -39.69
N GLY A 330 3.54 3.45 -38.87
CA GLY A 330 2.24 2.89 -38.54
C GLY A 330 1.70 1.82 -39.50
N GLY A 331 2.55 1.15 -40.29
CA GLY A 331 2.17 0.01 -41.11
C GLY A 331 2.46 0.26 -42.59
N LYS A 332 1.47 0.01 -43.46
CA LYS A 332 1.63 0.30 -44.90
C LYS A 332 1.40 1.79 -45.20
N ASN A 333 2.38 2.64 -44.92
CA ASN A 333 2.35 4.08 -45.14
C ASN A 333 3.46 4.59 -46.09
N PHE A 334 3.31 4.29 -47.38
CA PHE A 334 4.22 4.71 -48.44
C PHE A 334 4.33 6.24 -48.70
N PHE A 335 3.66 7.09 -47.91
CA PHE A 335 3.79 8.55 -47.97
C PHE A 335 4.72 9.12 -46.90
N GLU A 336 5.05 8.33 -45.88
CA GLU A 336 6.06 8.66 -44.87
C GLU A 336 7.24 7.72 -45.05
N TRP A 337 8.39 8.06 -44.48
CA TRP A 337 9.56 7.17 -44.51
C TRP A 337 9.55 6.34 -43.23
N GLY A 338 9.46 5.02 -43.38
CA GLY A 338 9.32 4.03 -42.33
C GLY A 338 10.54 3.14 -42.13
N THR A 339 10.55 2.44 -40.99
CA THR A 339 11.51 1.41 -40.63
C THR A 339 10.85 0.36 -39.74
N ALA A 340 10.64 -0.83 -40.29
CA ALA A 340 10.21 -2.00 -39.54
C ALA A 340 11.39 -2.61 -38.77
N THR A 341 11.19 -2.83 -37.46
CA THR A 341 12.18 -3.40 -36.54
C THR A 341 11.62 -4.63 -35.83
N LYS A 342 12.35 -5.77 -35.91
CA LYS A 342 12.06 -6.99 -35.15
C LYS A 342 13.37 -7.64 -34.70
N GLY A 343 13.59 -7.74 -33.40
CA GLY A 343 14.85 -8.17 -32.80
C GLY A 343 15.99 -7.26 -33.22
N ALA A 344 17.05 -7.86 -33.74
CA ALA A 344 18.18 -7.14 -34.31
C ALA A 344 17.96 -6.69 -35.78
N GLN A 345 16.87 -7.12 -36.44
CA GLN A 345 16.60 -6.76 -37.83
C GLN A 345 15.94 -5.39 -37.92
N ARG A 346 16.46 -4.54 -38.80
CA ARG A 346 15.91 -3.22 -39.12
C ARG A 346 15.91 -3.05 -40.64
N LEU A 347 14.73 -2.84 -41.22
CA LEU A 347 14.56 -2.67 -42.66
C LEU A 347 13.75 -1.40 -42.91
N SER A 348 14.28 -0.49 -43.70
CA SER A 348 13.66 0.79 -44.03
C SER A 348 13.13 0.81 -45.46
N ASP A 349 12.18 1.71 -45.70
CA ASP A 349 11.63 1.95 -47.02
C ASP A 349 12.67 2.52 -47.96
N HIS A 350 12.53 2.19 -49.24
CA HIS A 350 13.42 2.71 -50.27
C HIS A 350 12.74 2.79 -51.63
N CYS A 351 13.19 3.78 -52.41
CA CYS A 351 12.80 3.93 -53.80
C CYS A 351 13.60 2.99 -54.70
N ASN A 352 12.90 2.32 -55.61
CA ASN A 352 13.49 1.51 -56.66
C ASN A 352 13.75 2.35 -57.91
N ASN A 353 14.64 1.86 -58.78
CA ASN A 353 15.02 2.57 -60.02
C ASN A 353 13.88 2.70 -61.05
N ASP A 354 12.80 1.95 -60.88
CA ASP A 354 11.62 1.97 -61.76
C ASP A 354 10.52 2.92 -61.28
N GLY A 355 10.76 3.67 -60.20
CA GLY A 355 9.80 4.60 -59.61
C GLY A 355 8.81 3.97 -58.63
N THR A 356 8.94 2.67 -58.34
CA THR A 356 8.21 2.03 -57.24
C THR A 356 8.90 2.25 -55.89
N ILE A 357 8.14 2.15 -54.81
CA ILE A 357 8.64 2.10 -53.43
C ILE A 357 8.56 0.67 -52.92
N THR A 358 9.63 0.20 -52.28
CA THR A 358 9.58 -1.01 -51.46
C THR A 358 9.30 -0.61 -50.02
N GLU A 359 8.06 -0.81 -49.60
CA GLU A 359 7.59 -0.59 -48.25
C GLU A 359 8.05 -1.73 -47.33
N LYS A 360 8.50 -1.42 -46.12
CA LYS A 360 8.87 -2.34 -45.04
C LYS A 360 7.99 -2.06 -43.84
N TYR A 361 7.08 -3.00 -43.56
CA TYR A 361 6.07 -2.80 -42.52
C TYR A 361 5.92 -4.02 -41.62
N CYS A 362 5.31 -3.82 -40.47
CA CYS A 362 4.97 -4.89 -39.55
C CYS A 362 3.55 -5.41 -39.79
N GLU A 363 3.39 -6.71 -40.05
CA GLU A 363 2.09 -7.38 -40.11
C GLU A 363 2.07 -8.55 -39.13
N GLY A 364 1.25 -8.44 -38.09
CA GLY A 364 1.40 -9.28 -36.90
C GLY A 364 2.78 -9.05 -36.28
N ASN A 365 3.48 -10.13 -35.94
CA ASN A 365 4.83 -10.05 -35.38
C ASN A 365 5.91 -10.40 -36.44
N GLU A 366 5.76 -10.00 -37.70
CA GLU A 366 6.78 -10.24 -38.74
C GLU A 366 7.00 -8.99 -39.61
N ILE A 367 8.26 -8.75 -40.00
CA ILE A 367 8.57 -7.73 -41.01
C ILE A 367 8.16 -8.27 -42.37
N LYS A 368 7.28 -7.54 -43.06
CA LYS A 368 6.84 -7.79 -44.43
C LYS A 368 7.37 -6.71 -45.36
N ALA A 369 7.25 -6.96 -46.66
CA ALA A 369 7.55 -5.97 -47.67
C ALA A 369 6.49 -5.97 -48.76
N ASP A 370 6.14 -4.79 -49.25
CA ASP A 370 5.26 -4.60 -50.38
C ASP A 370 5.96 -3.71 -51.42
N MET A 371 5.63 -3.87 -52.69
CA MET A 371 6.16 -3.03 -53.76
C MET A 371 5.01 -2.27 -54.39
N VAL A 372 5.00 -0.96 -54.21
CA VAL A 372 3.87 -0.09 -54.59
C VAL A 372 4.37 0.95 -55.60
N LEU A 373 3.59 1.21 -56.65
CA LEU A 373 3.85 2.33 -57.54
C LEU A 373 3.24 3.60 -56.93
N CYS A 374 4.00 4.69 -56.85
CA CYS A 374 3.47 5.95 -56.36
C CYS A 374 2.25 6.41 -57.20
N PRO A 375 1.19 6.94 -56.57
CA PRO A 375 0.01 7.42 -57.28
C PRO A 375 0.34 8.51 -58.32
N ASN A 376 -0.58 8.73 -59.28
CA ASN A 376 -0.43 9.80 -60.26
C ASN A 376 -0.25 11.17 -59.57
N GLY A 377 0.78 11.92 -59.98
CA GLY A 377 1.16 13.20 -59.37
C GLY A 377 2.16 13.07 -58.20
N TYR A 378 2.66 11.86 -57.94
CA TYR A 378 3.70 11.61 -56.94
C TYR A 378 4.90 10.90 -57.57
N GLU A 379 6.09 11.18 -57.08
CA GLU A 379 7.33 10.45 -57.39
C GLU A 379 7.94 9.88 -56.12
N CYS A 380 8.63 8.75 -56.23
CA CYS A 380 9.35 8.21 -55.08
C CYS A 380 10.62 9.02 -54.85
N SER A 381 10.76 9.60 -53.67
CA SER A 381 11.96 10.31 -53.24
C SER A 381 12.26 9.98 -51.77
N GLU A 382 13.52 9.68 -51.46
CA GLU A 382 14.00 9.36 -50.10
C GLU A 382 13.20 8.26 -49.38
N GLY A 383 12.72 7.26 -50.14
CA GLY A 383 11.97 6.13 -49.59
C GLY A 383 10.53 6.45 -49.20
N LYS A 384 9.90 7.45 -49.81
CA LYS A 384 8.47 7.76 -49.69
C LYS A 384 7.93 8.39 -50.97
N CYS A 385 6.62 8.34 -51.18
CA CYS A 385 5.96 9.02 -52.30
C CYS A 385 5.75 10.51 -51.97
N VAL A 386 6.39 11.40 -52.73
CA VAL A 386 6.27 12.86 -52.60
C VAL A 386 5.54 13.45 -53.81
N GLU A 387 4.76 14.52 -53.62
CA GLU A 387 4.02 15.18 -54.71
C GLU A 387 5.00 15.83 -55.71
N THR A 388 4.82 15.58 -57.00
CA THR A 388 5.62 16.20 -58.07
C THR A 388 5.14 17.64 -58.28
N VAL A 389 6.01 18.61 -58.00
CA VAL A 389 5.73 20.06 -58.17
C VAL A 389 5.68 20.47 -59.63
#